data_AF-A0A4R3G1J3-F1
#
_entry.id   AF-A0A4R3G1J3-F1
#
_cell.length_a   1.000
_cell.length_b   1.000
_cell.length_c   1.000
_cell.angle_alpha   90.00
_cell.angle_beta   90.00
_cell.angle_gamma   90.00
#
_symmetry.space_group_name_H-M   'P 1'
#
loop_
_entity.id
_entity.type
_entity.pdbx_description
1 polymer ?
#
loop_
_entity_poly.entity_id
_entity_poly.type
_entity_poly.pdbx_seq_one_letter_code
_entity_poly.pdbx_strand_id
1 'polypeptide(L)'
;MKFWHSVDMLPEYSEGNFNGHRWGATVKRSPDRKRIWLSAQGLSGSDIVSFNPYGLDDGRNALESCGTSSEKVVAFVLGREVTI
;
A
#
# COMPACT_ATOMS: atom_id res chain seq x y z
N MET A 1 12.88 -0.16 7.56
CA MET A 1 11.94 0.22 8.65
C MET A 1 10.84 1.18 8.19
N LYS A 2 11.14 2.32 7.52
CA LYS A 2 10.13 3.36 7.17
C LYS A 2 8.90 2.85 6.40
N PHE A 3 9.10 1.97 5.40
CA PHE A 3 8.00 1.43 4.60
C PHE A 3 6.91 0.74 5.44
N TRP A 4 7.30 -0.21 6.31
CA TRP A 4 6.35 -0.95 7.14
C TRP A 4 5.60 -0.06 8.12
N HIS A 5 6.31 0.89 8.74
CA HIS A 5 5.68 1.89 9.59
C HIS A 5 4.66 2.74 8.83
N SER A 6 4.98 3.17 7.61
CA SER A 6 4.04 3.90 6.76
C SER A 6 2.81 3.07 6.42
N VAL A 7 2.96 1.78 6.09
CA VAL A 7 1.83 0.86 5.83
C VAL A 7 0.92 0.71 7.06
N ASP A 8 1.50 0.59 8.25
CA ASP A 8 0.74 0.44 9.50
C ASP A 8 -0.09 1.68 9.84
N MET A 9 0.41 2.86 9.46
CA MET A 9 -0.25 4.15 9.71
C MET A 9 -1.32 4.52 8.67
N LEU A 10 -1.44 3.77 7.57
CA LEU A 10 -2.46 4.06 6.57
C LEU A 10 -3.88 3.78 7.11
N PRO A 11 -4.85 4.67 6.87
CA PRO A 11 -6.25 4.38 7.16
C PRO A 11 -6.79 3.24 6.27
N GLU A 12 -7.95 2.69 6.62
CA GLU A 12 -8.60 1.63 5.82
C GLU A 12 -8.97 2.11 4.41
N TYR A 13 -9.34 3.38 4.28
CA TYR A 13 -9.49 4.05 3.00
C TYR A 13 -8.77 5.40 3.06
N SER A 14 -8.08 5.76 1.99
CA SER A 14 -7.58 7.10 1.81
C SER A 14 -7.47 7.52 0.36
N GLU A 15 -7.68 8.80 0.10
CA GLU A 15 -7.31 9.46 -1.14
C GLU A 15 -6.01 10.26 -1.00
N GLY A 16 -5.35 10.49 -2.12
CA GLY A 16 -4.10 11.20 -2.13
C GLY A 16 -3.53 11.48 -3.51
N ASN A 17 -2.43 12.21 -3.55
CA ASN A 17 -1.68 12.41 -4.78
C ASN A 17 -0.41 11.56 -4.78
N PHE A 18 -0.07 10.99 -5.94
CA PHE A 18 1.20 10.34 -6.19
C PHE A 18 1.61 10.58 -7.64
N ASN A 19 2.84 11.07 -7.85
CA ASN A 19 3.36 11.48 -9.17
C ASN A 19 2.40 12.40 -9.94
N GLY A 20 1.79 13.38 -9.25
CA GLY A 20 0.89 14.37 -9.86
C GLY A 20 -0.51 13.85 -10.24
N HIS A 21 -0.84 12.60 -9.90
CA HIS A 21 -2.16 12.00 -10.15
C HIS A 21 -2.89 11.75 -8.85
N ARG A 22 -4.24 11.84 -8.87
CA ARG A 22 -5.07 11.47 -7.72
C ARG A 22 -5.28 9.96 -7.65
N TRP A 23 -5.23 9.42 -6.45
CA TRP A 23 -5.39 8.00 -6.15
C TRP A 23 -6.38 7.80 -5.02
N GLY A 24 -7.18 6.73 -5.12
CA GLY A 24 -7.88 6.14 -3.98
C GLY A 24 -7.16 4.85 -3.57
N ALA A 25 -7.02 4.60 -2.28
CA ALA A 25 -6.34 3.43 -1.74
C ALA A 25 -7.15 2.82 -0.61
N THR A 26 -7.28 1.50 -0.64
CA THR A 26 -7.92 0.69 0.39
C THR A 26 -6.90 -0.22 1.03
N VAL A 27 -6.88 -0.24 2.36
CA VAL A 27 -6.06 -1.12 3.17
C VAL A 27 -6.97 -2.05 3.98
N LYS A 28 -6.86 -3.35 3.74
CA LYS A 28 -7.49 -4.39 4.57
C LYS A 28 -6.44 -5.04 5.45
N ARG A 29 -6.82 -5.41 6.66
CA ARG A 29 -5.94 -6.08 7.63
C ARG A 29 -6.65 -7.32 8.15
N SER A 30 -5.90 -8.41 8.33
CA SER A 30 -6.43 -9.59 9.01
C SER A 30 -6.67 -9.27 10.49
N PRO A 31 -7.57 -10.00 11.18
CA PRO A 31 -7.81 -9.79 12.61
C PRO A 31 -6.56 -9.94 13.48
N ASP A 32 -5.65 -10.85 13.10
CA ASP A 32 -4.35 -11.08 13.75
C ASP A 32 -3.26 -10.06 13.35
N ARG A 33 -3.59 -9.12 12.43
CA ARG A 33 -2.71 -8.11 11.82
C ARG A 33 -1.46 -8.67 11.12
N LYS A 34 -1.35 -9.98 10.95
CA LYS A 34 -0.22 -10.62 10.25
C LYS A 34 -0.30 -10.45 8.73
N ARG A 35 -1.46 -10.13 8.19
CA ARG A 35 -1.69 -9.94 6.76
C ARG A 35 -2.29 -8.57 6.53
N ILE A 36 -1.71 -7.84 5.59
CA ILE A 36 -2.28 -6.59 5.10
C ILE A 36 -2.48 -6.77 3.60
N TRP A 37 -3.48 -6.11 3.05
CA TRP A 37 -3.73 -6.02 1.62
C TRP A 37 -3.91 -4.55 1.30
N LEU A 38 -3.09 -4.02 0.39
CA LEU A 38 -3.24 -2.67 -0.12
C LEU A 38 -3.58 -2.73 -1.60
N SER A 39 -4.65 -2.06 -1.99
CA SER A 39 -5.04 -1.84 -3.37
C SER A 39 -5.30 -0.36 -3.58
N ALA A 40 -4.68 0.22 -4.59
CA ALA A 40 -4.83 1.62 -4.96
C ALA A 40 -5.05 1.75 -6.46
N GLN A 41 -5.90 2.70 -6.83
CA GLN A 41 -6.26 2.99 -8.22
C GLN A 41 -6.15 4.49 -8.48
N GLY A 42 -5.60 4.85 -9.63
CA GLY A 42 -5.60 6.22 -10.12
C GLY A 42 -7.03 6.65 -10.45
N LEU A 43 -7.53 7.71 -9.82
CA LEU A 43 -8.93 8.17 -9.99
C LEU A 43 -9.19 8.77 -11.38
N SER A 44 -8.14 9.09 -12.13
CA SER A 44 -8.19 9.66 -13.48
C SER A 44 -7.67 8.72 -14.57
N GLY A 45 -7.38 7.45 -14.26
CA GLY A 45 -6.74 6.52 -15.20
C GLY A 45 -6.95 5.05 -14.86
N SER A 46 -6.28 4.16 -15.58
CA SER A 46 -6.33 2.70 -15.38
C SER A 46 -5.17 2.18 -14.50
N ASP A 47 -4.47 3.09 -13.84
CA ASP A 47 -3.25 2.81 -13.10
C ASP A 47 -3.58 2.12 -11.77
N ILE A 48 -2.93 0.99 -11.49
CA ILE A 48 -3.19 0.17 -10.29
C ILE A 48 -1.88 -0.06 -9.55
N VAL A 49 -1.94 -0.04 -8.23
CA VAL A 49 -0.92 -0.54 -7.31
C VAL A 49 -1.60 -1.51 -6.37
N SER A 50 -1.16 -2.78 -6.38
CA SER A 50 -1.68 -3.79 -5.46
C SER A 50 -0.54 -4.60 -4.87
N PHE A 51 -0.54 -4.75 -3.54
CA PHE A 51 0.42 -5.61 -2.86
C PHE A 51 -0.14 -6.18 -1.56
N ASN A 52 0.33 -7.39 -1.25
CA ASN A 52 -0.01 -8.14 -0.06
C ASN A 52 1.28 -8.32 0.73
N PRO A 53 1.48 -7.55 1.80
CA PRO A 53 2.54 -7.87 2.71
C PRO A 53 2.10 -8.94 3.70
N TYR A 54 2.98 -9.91 3.91
CA TYR A 54 2.80 -10.95 4.90
C TYR A 54 3.87 -10.81 5.98
N GLY A 55 3.43 -10.76 7.24
CA GLY A 55 4.31 -11.06 8.36
C GLY A 55 4.61 -12.56 8.36
N LEU A 56 5.89 -12.90 8.27
CA LEU A 56 6.42 -14.25 8.48
C LEU A 56 6.48 -14.53 9.98
N ASP A 57 6.35 -15.80 10.37
CA ASP A 57 6.29 -16.21 11.77
C ASP A 57 7.57 -15.95 12.57
N ASP A 58 8.67 -15.57 11.89
CA ASP A 58 9.94 -15.16 12.49
C ASP A 58 10.09 -13.62 12.63
N GLY A 59 9.01 -12.87 12.41
CA GLY A 59 9.00 -11.40 12.50
C GLY A 59 9.54 -10.68 11.26
N ARG A 60 9.90 -11.40 10.20
CA ARG A 60 10.23 -10.78 8.90
C ARG A 60 8.94 -10.45 8.14
N ASN A 61 8.97 -9.42 7.30
CA ASN A 61 7.86 -9.10 6.41
C ASN A 61 8.25 -9.38 4.96
N ALA A 62 7.43 -10.14 4.24
CA ALA A 62 7.57 -10.40 2.80
C ALA A 62 6.58 -9.53 2.02
N LEU A 63 7.01 -9.04 0.85
CA LEU A 63 6.16 -8.26 -0.05
C LEU A 63 5.85 -9.12 -1.28
N GLU A 64 4.58 -9.51 -1.43
CA GLU A 64 4.11 -10.16 -2.65
C GLU A 64 3.31 -9.14 -3.46
N SER A 65 3.84 -8.74 -4.61
CA SER A 65 3.19 -7.76 -5.48
C SER A 65 2.44 -8.48 -6.61
N CYS A 66 1.12 -8.27 -6.69
CA CYS A 66 0.27 -8.90 -7.70
C CYS A 66 0.36 -8.08 -9.01
N GLY A 67 1.36 -8.38 -9.86
CA GLY A 67 1.55 -7.75 -11.17
C GLY A 67 2.13 -6.32 -11.16
N THR A 68 2.27 -5.69 -9.98
CA THR A 68 2.96 -4.40 -9.80
C THR A 68 4.44 -4.66 -9.45
N SER A 69 5.39 -3.81 -9.88
CA SER A 69 6.78 -3.97 -9.40
C SER A 69 6.89 -3.58 -7.91
N SER A 70 7.78 -4.26 -7.18
CA SER A 70 8.05 -3.93 -5.78
C SER A 70 8.57 -2.49 -5.62
N GLU A 71 9.31 -1.95 -6.60
CA GLU A 71 9.74 -0.55 -6.53
C GLU A 71 8.56 0.43 -6.63
N LYS A 72 7.60 0.20 -7.54
CA LYS A 72 6.41 1.08 -7.68
C LYS A 72 5.59 1.07 -6.39
N VAL A 73 5.46 -0.09 -5.75
CA VAL A 73 4.79 -0.24 -4.45
C VAL A 73 5.49 0.59 -3.36
N VAL A 74 6.80 0.43 -3.22
CA VAL A 74 7.59 1.16 -2.21
C VAL A 74 7.52 2.66 -2.47
N ALA A 75 7.68 3.09 -3.72
CA ALA A 75 7.59 4.49 -4.12
C ALA A 75 6.19 5.06 -3.81
N PHE A 76 5.12 4.32 -4.13
CA PHE A 76 3.75 4.74 -3.85
C PHE A 76 3.49 4.94 -2.36
N VAL A 77 3.83 3.96 -1.52
CA VAL A 77 3.58 4.04 -0.07
C VAL A 77 4.39 5.15 0.59
N LEU A 78 5.65 5.35 0.18
CA LEU A 78 6.52 6.35 0.78
C LEU A 78 6.33 7.77 0.23
N GLY A 79 5.82 7.89 -0.99
CA GLY A 79 5.76 9.14 -1.75
C GLY A 79 4.37 9.72 -1.94
N ARG A 80 3.30 9.00 -1.57
CA ARG A 80 1.94 9.55 -1.65
C ARG A 80 1.68 10.57 -0.55
N GLU A 81 0.97 11.63 -0.91
CA GLU A 81 0.39 12.58 0.03
C GLU A 81 -1.03 12.13 0.37
N VAL A 82 -1.36 11.93 1.64
CA VAL A 82 -2.70 11.51 2.08
C VAL A 82 -3.54 12.75 2.39
N THR A 83 -4.78 12.78 1.91
CA THR A 83 -5.67 13.96 2.07
C THR A 83 -6.98 13.64 2.77
N ILE A 84 -7.60 12.51 2.42
CA ILE A 84 -8.89 12.03 2.96
C ILE A 84 -8.72 10.57 3.30
#